data_AF-A0A4Y0BLK5-F1
#
_entry.id   AF-A0A4Y0BLK5-F1
#
_cell.length_a   1.000
_cell.length_b   1.000
_cell.length_c   1.000
_cell.angle_alpha   90.00
_cell.angle_beta   90.00
_cell.angle_gamma   90.00
#
_symmetry.space_group_name_H-M   'P 1'
#
loop_
_entity.id
_entity.type
_entity.pdbx_description
1 polymer ?
#
loop_
_entity_poly.entity_id
_entity_poly.type
_entity_poly.pdbx_seq_one_letter_code
_entity_poly.pdbx_strand_id
1 'polypeptide(L)'
;MGFYLFSIISSIINCLGASGRIGNLLVNYRCVSKQDKSFTQGLILMMISLFALIPGPIIYGRIIDSTCLVWTEECGKRGNCQLYDQKLFRYYINITALCLTSVGVFFDGLVWWYGKTLDLYGERELAEQQQRQQQQQNNKVHPEPISNHAFKHDT
;
A
#
# COMPACT_ATOMS: atom_id res chain seq x y z
N MET A 1 9.33 -18.06 28.39
CA MET A 1 7.93 -17.57 28.20
C MET A 1 7.82 -16.28 27.39
N GLY A 2 8.59 -15.22 27.69
CA GLY A 2 8.52 -13.96 26.93
C GLY A 2 8.84 -14.06 25.43
N PHE A 3 9.76 -14.93 25.02
CA PHE A 3 10.10 -15.14 23.61
C PHE A 3 8.92 -15.69 22.78
N TYR A 4 8.16 -16.65 23.32
CA TYR A 4 6.99 -17.21 22.64
C TYR A 4 5.85 -16.18 22.53
N LEU A 5 5.62 -15.37 23.57
CA LEU A 5 4.65 -14.29 23.52
C LEU A 5 5.02 -13.25 22.45
N PHE A 6 6.29 -12.83 22.41
CA PHE A 6 6.79 -11.91 21.38
C PHE A 6 6.63 -12.48 19.96
N SER A 7 6.93 -13.76 19.77
CA SER A 7 6.81 -14.44 18.47
C SER A 7 5.35 -14.53 17.99
N ILE A 8 4.42 -14.91 18.87
CA ILE A 8 2.98 -14.99 18.56
C ILE A 8 2.42 -13.60 18.22
N ILE A 9 2.73 -12.59 19.04
CA ILE A 9 2.29 -11.21 18.82
C ILE A 9 2.83 -10.68 17.48
N SER A 10 4.11 -10.89 17.19
CA SER A 10 4.73 -10.45 15.94
C SER A 10 4.10 -11.13 14.71
N SER A 11 3.73 -12.41 14.84
CA SER A 11 3.05 -13.15 13.78
C SER A 11 1.68 -12.55 13.48
N ILE A 12 0.89 -12.26 14.52
CA ILE A 12 -0.44 -11.63 14.37
C ILE A 12 -0.31 -10.25 13.73
N ILE A 13 0.61 -9.41 14.20
CA ILE A 13 0.86 -8.08 13.63
C ILE A 13 1.25 -8.17 12.16
N ASN A 14 2.12 -9.11 11.79
CA ASN A 14 2.55 -9.27 10.41
C ASN A 14 1.42 -9.78 9.49
N CYS A 15 0.55 -10.66 10.01
CA CYS A 15 -0.66 -11.08 9.27
C CYS A 15 -1.60 -9.91 9.00
N LEU A 16 -1.89 -9.09 10.00
CA LEU A 16 -2.72 -7.89 9.85
C LEU A 16 -2.05 -6.83 8.95
N GLY A 17 -0.72 -6.71 9.04
CA GLY A 17 0.05 -5.82 8.17
C GLY A 17 0.02 -6.27 6.70
N ALA A 18 0.07 -7.58 6.44
CA ALA A 18 0.01 -8.13 5.09
C ALA A 18 -1.35 -7.86 4.41
N SER A 19 -2.47 -8.03 5.13
CA SER A 19 -3.80 -7.73 4.59
C SER A 19 -3.96 -6.24 4.28
N GLY A 20 -3.45 -5.34 5.13
CA GLY A 20 -3.45 -3.89 4.87
C GLY A 20 -2.66 -3.50 3.62
N ARG A 21 -1.47 -4.09 3.41
CA ARG A 21 -0.65 -3.85 2.20
C ARG A 21 -1.37 -4.24 0.91
N ILE A 22 -2.12 -5.34 0.94
CA ILE A 22 -2.92 -5.77 -0.21
C ILE A 22 -4.02 -4.74 -0.51
N GLY A 23 -4.68 -4.20 0.51
CA GLY A 23 -5.66 -3.11 0.35
C GLY A 23 -5.06 -1.88 -0.34
N ASN A 24 -3.91 -1.39 0.14
CA ASN A 24 -3.21 -0.25 -0.46
C ASN A 24 -2.82 -0.51 -1.93
N LEU A 25 -2.38 -1.72 -2.26
CA LEU A 25 -2.07 -2.11 -3.63
C LEU A 25 -3.33 -2.11 -4.52
N LEU A 26 -4.45 -2.65 -4.04
CA LEU A 26 -5.70 -2.71 -4.79
C LEU A 26 -6.23 -1.31 -5.11
N VAL A 27 -6.16 -0.39 -4.14
CA VAL A 27 -6.53 1.02 -4.34
C VAL A 27 -5.70 1.62 -5.48
N ASN A 28 -4.37 1.45 -5.43
CA ASN A 28 -3.46 1.98 -6.45
C ASN A 28 -3.79 1.44 -7.86
N TYR A 29 -4.05 0.14 -7.97
CA TYR A 29 -4.40 -0.51 -9.24
C TYR A 29 -5.76 -0.09 -9.81
N ARG A 30 -6.69 0.34 -8.96
CA ARG A 30 -8.00 0.86 -9.38
C ARG A 30 -7.93 2.31 -9.85
N CYS A 31 -6.98 3.09 -9.34
CA CYS A 31 -6.78 4.48 -9.76
C CYS A 31 -6.03 4.63 -11.10
N VAL A 32 -5.46 3.55 -11.65
CA VAL A 32 -4.62 3.59 -12.86
C VAL A 32 -5.24 2.81 -14.04
N SER A 33 -5.18 3.40 -15.22
CA SER A 33 -5.60 2.78 -16.49
C SER A 33 -4.83 1.49 -16.79
N LYS A 34 -5.44 0.54 -17.49
CA LYS A 34 -4.85 -0.80 -17.76
C LYS A 34 -3.50 -0.76 -18.46
N GLN A 35 -3.24 0.25 -19.30
CA GLN A 35 -1.98 0.41 -20.04
C GLN A 35 -0.80 0.86 -19.16
N ASP A 36 -1.05 1.63 -18.09
CA ASP A 36 0.01 2.27 -17.30
C ASP A 36 0.33 1.56 -15.97
N LYS A 37 -0.30 0.40 -15.71
CA LYS A 37 -0.14 -0.36 -14.45
C LYS A 37 1.29 -0.78 -14.20
N SER A 38 1.93 -1.36 -15.22
CA SER A 38 3.31 -1.86 -15.12
C SER A 38 4.31 -0.72 -14.92
N PHE A 39 4.09 0.41 -15.59
CA PHE A 39 4.92 1.60 -15.44
C PHE A 39 4.79 2.21 -14.03
N THR A 40 3.56 2.36 -13.55
CA THR A 40 3.27 2.89 -12.21
C THR A 40 3.90 2.03 -11.12
N GLN A 41 3.76 0.71 -11.21
CA GLN A 41 4.34 -0.20 -10.23
C GLN A 41 5.88 -0.18 -10.25
N GLY A 42 6.48 -0.02 -11.43
CA GLY A 42 7.91 0.22 -11.57
C GLY A 42 8.37 1.50 -10.87
N LEU A 43 7.63 2.60 -11.05
CA LEU A 43 7.94 3.88 -10.41
C LEU A 43 7.77 3.82 -8.88
N ILE A 44 6.71 3.18 -8.39
CA ILE A 44 6.50 2.97 -6.95
C ILE A 44 7.69 2.19 -6.36
N LEU A 45 8.12 1.11 -7.02
CA LEU A 45 9.25 0.31 -6.56
C LEU A 45 10.58 1.10 -6.62
N MET A 46 10.76 1.95 -7.62
CA MET A 46 11.91 2.86 -7.69
C MET A 46 11.94 3.82 -6.50
N MET A 47 10.80 4.43 -6.16
CA MET A 47 10.69 5.33 -5.02
C MET A 47 10.91 4.60 -3.70
N ILE A 48 10.31 3.43 -3.51
CA ILE A 48 10.54 2.58 -2.33
C ILE A 48 12.03 2.22 -2.22
N SER A 49 12.67 1.91 -3.35
CA SER A 49 14.09 1.54 -3.35
C SER A 49 14.95 2.72 -2.89
N LEU A 50 14.70 3.91 -3.43
CA LEU A 50 15.44 5.12 -3.12
C LEU A 50 15.26 5.59 -1.66
N PHE A 51 14.03 5.54 -1.16
CA PHE A 51 13.67 6.13 0.14
C PHE A 51 13.54 5.12 1.30
N ALA A 52 13.46 3.81 1.03
CA ALA A 52 13.36 2.80 2.06
C ALA A 52 14.53 1.81 2.02
N LEU A 53 14.82 1.18 0.87
CA LEU A 53 15.85 0.13 0.80
C LEU A 53 17.28 0.66 0.90
N ILE A 54 17.58 1.86 0.40
CA ILE A 54 18.91 2.47 0.54
C ILE A 54 19.13 3.03 1.96
N PRO A 55 18.25 3.88 2.51
CA PRO A 55 18.48 4.44 3.84
C PRO A 55 18.30 3.42 4.96
N GLY A 56 17.49 2.36 4.77
CA GLY A 56 17.31 1.29 5.75
C GLY A 56 18.64 0.73 6.29
N PRO A 57 19.47 0.05 5.47
CA PRO A 57 20.75 -0.51 5.91
C PRO A 57 21.73 0.56 6.39
N ILE A 58 21.69 1.78 5.86
CA ILE A 58 22.54 2.89 6.34
C ILE A 58 22.19 3.28 7.78
N ILE A 59 20.90 3.48 8.07
CA ILE A 59 20.41 3.82 9.40
C ILE A 59 20.69 2.68 10.37
N TYR A 60 20.32 1.45 10.02
CA TYR A 60 20.56 0.30 10.88
C TYR A 60 22.06 0.02 11.08
N GLY A 61 22.90 0.23 10.05
CA GLY A 61 24.35 0.15 10.17
C GLY A 61 24.89 1.15 11.19
N ARG A 62 24.43 2.40 11.14
CA ARG A 62 24.81 3.43 12.14
C ARG A 62 24.32 3.11 13.55
N ILE A 63 23.15 2.49 13.69
CA ILE A 63 22.65 2.04 15.00
C ILE A 63 23.53 0.92 15.56
N ILE A 64 23.96 -0.02 14.72
CA ILE A 64 24.89 -1.08 15.13
C ILE A 64 26.21 -0.46 15.61
N ASP A 65 26.79 0.43 14.80
CA ASP A 65 28.06 1.11 15.12
C ASP A 65 27.98 1.96 16.40
N SER A 66 26.85 2.60 16.67
CA SER A 66 26.67 3.47 17.85
C SER A 66 26.53 2.69 19.16
N THR A 67 26.16 1.41 19.09
CA THR A 67 26.06 0.53 20.26
C THR A 67 27.31 -0.29 20.53
N CYS A 68 28.38 -0.03 19.77
CA CYS A 68 29.64 -0.69 19.97
C CYS A 68 30.31 -0.26 21.28
N LEU A 69 30.63 -1.24 22.13
CA LEU A 69 31.37 -1.04 23.38
C LEU A 69 32.88 -1.26 23.18
N VAL A 70 33.25 -2.27 22.38
CA VAL A 70 34.66 -2.66 22.14
C VAL A 70 34.91 -2.86 20.66
N TRP A 71 35.75 -1.99 20.10
CA TRP A 71 36.26 -2.12 18.74
C TRP A 71 37.45 -3.06 18.70
N THR A 72 37.47 -4.01 17.77
CA THR A 72 38.68 -4.80 17.50
C THR A 72 39.64 -3.98 16.64
N GLU A 73 40.90 -3.89 17.04
CA GLU A 73 41.95 -3.29 16.21
C GLU A 73 42.87 -4.39 15.68
N GLU A 74 42.93 -4.52 14.37
CA GLU A 74 43.87 -5.42 13.72
C GLU A 74 44.89 -4.60 12.96
N CYS A 75 46.17 -4.77 13.29
CA CYS A 75 47.29 -4.07 12.66
C CYS A 75 47.13 -2.53 12.65
N GLY A 76 46.63 -1.95 13.76
CA GLY A 76 46.45 -0.50 13.93
C GLY A 76 45.30 0.12 13.14
N LYS A 77 44.40 -0.69 12.57
CA LYS A 77 43.17 -0.23 11.90
C LYS A 77 41.95 -0.69 12.69
N ARG A 78 40.95 0.20 12.82
CA ARG A 78 39.62 -0.14 13.35
C ARG A 78 38.99 -1.22 12.48
N GLY A 79 38.79 -2.39 13.06
CA GLY A 79 38.06 -3.51 12.49
C GLY A 79 36.59 -3.52 12.95
N ASN A 80 35.98 -4.72 12.95
CA ASN A 80 34.61 -4.88 13.39
C ASN A 80 34.47 -4.71 14.91
N CYS A 81 33.26 -4.35 15.35
CA CYS A 81 32.97 -4.32 16.77
C CYS A 81 32.71 -5.74 17.31
N GLN A 82 33.38 -6.09 18.41
CA GLN A 82 33.31 -7.42 19.03
C GLN A 82 32.19 -7.53 20.08
N LEU A 83 31.92 -6.44 20.79
CA LEU A 83 30.93 -6.42 21.87
C LEU A 83 29.98 -5.23 21.72
N TYR A 84 28.68 -5.53 21.67
CA TYR A 84 27.61 -4.55 21.55
C TYR A 84 26.76 -4.50 22.82
N ASP A 85 26.28 -3.31 23.19
CA ASP A 85 25.29 -3.17 24.25
C ASP A 85 23.92 -3.66 23.79
N GLN A 86 23.50 -4.82 24.29
CA GLN A 86 22.22 -5.44 23.93
C GLN A 86 20.99 -4.63 24.36
N LYS A 87 21.05 -3.87 25.46
CA LYS A 87 19.91 -3.07 25.93
C LYS A 87 19.72 -1.84 25.05
N LEU A 88 20.81 -1.12 24.82
CA LEU A 88 20.80 0.09 24.01
C LEU A 88 20.45 -0.22 22.55
N PHE A 89 20.97 -1.33 22.01
CA PHE A 89 20.66 -1.82 20.68
C PHE A 89 19.17 -2.09 20.48
N ARG A 90 18.54 -2.80 21.44
CA ARG A 90 17.10 -3.06 21.40
C ARG A 90 16.31 -1.75 21.44
N TYR A 91 16.69 -0.81 22.31
CA TYR A 91 15.99 0.47 22.43
C TYR A 91 16.04 1.28 21.14
N TYR A 92 17.22 1.43 20.53
CA TYR A 92 17.37 2.17 19.27
C TYR A 92 16.62 1.54 18.10
N ILE A 93 16.65 0.21 17.96
CA ILE A 93 15.88 -0.47 16.91
C ILE A 93 14.38 -0.26 17.11
N ASN A 94 13.87 -0.41 18.32
CA ASN A 94 12.43 -0.28 18.58
C ASN A 94 11.96 1.16 18.41
N ILE A 95 12.73 2.17 18.85
CA ILE A 95 12.39 3.58 18.62
C ILE A 95 12.43 3.92 17.14
N THR A 96 13.46 3.50 16.42
CA THR A 96 13.58 3.77 14.99
C THR A 96 12.40 3.14 14.24
N ALA A 97 12.05 1.89 14.57
CA ALA A 97 10.88 1.22 14.01
C ALA A 97 9.58 1.96 14.35
N LEU A 98 9.41 2.42 15.60
CA LEU A 98 8.24 3.20 16.02
C LEU A 98 8.14 4.52 15.25
N CYS A 99 9.22 5.28 15.13
CA CYS A 99 9.26 6.54 14.39
C CYS A 99 8.89 6.32 12.92
N LEU A 100 9.54 5.38 12.23
CA LEU A 100 9.24 5.08 10.83
C LEU A 100 7.80 4.59 10.63
N THR A 101 7.31 3.74 11.54
CA THR A 101 5.93 3.24 11.49
C THR A 101 4.92 4.36 11.73
N SER A 102 5.19 5.27 12.67
CA SER A 102 4.30 6.41 12.95
C SER A 102 4.13 7.33 11.75
N VAL A 103 5.21 7.56 11.00
CA VAL A 103 5.17 8.33 9.75
C VAL A 103 4.33 7.60 8.70
N GLY A 104 4.52 6.28 8.54
CA GLY A 104 3.70 5.46 7.64
C GLY A 104 2.20 5.51 7.97
N VAL A 105 1.87 5.31 9.25
CA VAL A 105 0.48 5.36 9.75
C VAL A 105 -0.15 6.73 9.53
N PHE A 106 0.62 7.81 9.68
CA PHE A 106 0.15 9.16 9.36
C PHE A 106 -0.24 9.29 7.89
N PHE A 107 0.62 8.83 6.96
CA PHE A 107 0.29 8.83 5.53
C PHE A 107 -0.88 7.91 5.19
N ASP A 108 -0.95 6.71 5.75
CA ASP A 108 -2.08 5.80 5.57
C ASP A 108 -3.38 6.42 6.09
N GLY A 109 -3.33 7.14 7.22
CA GLY A 109 -4.45 7.90 7.77
C GLY A 109 -4.90 9.05 6.85
N LEU A 110 -3.95 9.76 6.23
CA LEU A 110 -4.26 10.76 5.20
C LEU A 110 -4.93 10.13 3.98
N VAL A 111 -4.40 9.00 3.50
CA VAL A 111 -4.99 8.26 2.38
C VAL A 111 -6.39 7.79 2.71
N TRP A 112 -6.64 7.30 3.93
CA TRP A 112 -7.99 6.95 4.39
C TRP A 112 -8.91 8.17 4.37
N TRP A 113 -8.44 9.30 4.91
CA TRP A 113 -9.22 10.53 5.01
C TRP A 113 -9.64 11.06 3.63
N TYR A 114 -8.71 11.15 2.69
CA TYR A 114 -8.98 11.57 1.30
C TYR A 114 -9.69 10.49 0.48
N GLY A 115 -9.36 9.22 0.72
CA GLY A 115 -9.91 8.06 0.02
C GLY A 115 -11.40 7.86 0.29
N LYS A 116 -11.91 8.32 1.44
CA LYS A 116 -13.34 8.31 1.74
C LYS A 116 -14.19 9.13 0.76
N THR A 117 -13.57 10.03 0.00
CA THR A 117 -14.23 10.84 -1.03
C THR A 117 -14.15 10.18 -2.43
N LEU A 118 -13.30 9.17 -2.62
CA LEU A 118 -13.17 8.42 -3.87
C LEU A 118 -14.06 7.15 -3.83
N ASP A 119 -15.03 7.09 -4.74
CA ASP A 119 -15.91 5.92 -4.96
C ASP A 119 -15.12 4.76 -5.59
N LEU A 120 -14.44 3.99 -4.75
CA LEU A 120 -13.49 2.94 -5.16
C LEU A 120 -14.17 1.63 -5.60
N TYR A 121 -15.40 1.39 -5.16
CA TYR A 121 -16.10 0.13 -5.44
C TYR A 121 -16.87 0.13 -6.76
N GLY A 122 -16.92 1.27 -7.47
CA GLY A 122 -17.68 1.37 -8.70
C GLY A 122 -19.17 1.12 -8.47
N GLU A 123 -19.69 1.43 -7.27
CA GLU A 123 -21.13 1.33 -6.98
C GLU A 123 -21.94 2.15 -7.99
N ARG A 124 -21.39 3.31 -8.42
CA ARG A 124 -21.93 4.08 -9.56
C ARG A 124 -21.92 3.31 -10.88
N GLU A 125 -20.84 2.63 -11.23
CA GLU A 125 -20.73 1.88 -12.49
C GLU A 125 -21.70 0.68 -12.51
N LEU A 126 -21.85 -0.03 -11.39
CA LEU A 126 -22.83 -1.11 -11.25
C LEU A 126 -24.27 -0.58 -11.32
N ALA A 127 -24.57 0.54 -10.65
CA ALA A 127 -25.88 1.17 -10.70
C ALA A 127 -26.24 1.66 -12.12
N GLU A 128 -25.28 2.25 -12.84
CA GLU A 128 -25.46 2.66 -14.23
C GLU A 128 -25.62 1.46 -15.18
N GLN A 129 -24.87 0.37 -14.98
CA GLN A 129 -25.04 -0.86 -15.76
C GLN A 129 -26.39 -1.51 -15.51
N GLN A 130 -26.83 -1.58 -14.26
CA GLN A 130 -28.18 -2.06 -13.90
C GLN A 130 -29.26 -1.17 -14.50
N GLN A 131 -29.10 0.15 -14.47
CA GLN A 131 -30.03 1.08 -15.13
C GLN A 131 -30.07 0.89 -16.65
N ARG A 132 -28.91 0.75 -17.32
CA ARG A 132 -28.84 0.46 -18.77
C ARG A 132 -29.48 -0.89 -19.12
N GLN A 133 -29.26 -1.93 -18.31
CA GLN A 133 -29.88 -3.25 -18.49
C GLN A 133 -31.39 -3.19 -18.26
N GLN A 134 -31.86 -2.46 -17.23
CA GLN A 134 -33.29 -2.26 -16.98
C GLN A 134 -33.98 -1.46 -18.10
N GLN A 135 -33.33 -0.42 -18.65
CA GLN A 135 -33.84 0.32 -19.81
C GLN A 135 -33.93 -0.57 -21.05
N GLN A 136 -32.91 -1.39 -21.32
CA GLN A 136 -32.96 -2.35 -22.43
C GLN A 136 -34.04 -3.42 -22.22
N GLN A 137 -34.28 -3.87 -20.99
CA GLN A 137 -35.32 -4.84 -20.68
C GLN A 137 -36.73 -4.23 -20.77
N ASN A 138 -36.91 -3.00 -20.30
CA ASN A 138 -38.18 -2.26 -20.43
C ASN A 138 -38.54 -2.00 -21.89
N ASN A 139 -37.57 -1.56 -22.72
CA ASN A 139 -37.76 -1.33 -24.15
C ASN A 139 -38.06 -2.63 -24.95
N LYS A 140 -37.72 -3.81 -24.42
CA LYS A 140 -38.12 -5.10 -25.01
C LYS A 140 -39.54 -5.54 -24.63
N VAL A 141 -40.08 -5.07 -23.51
CA VAL A 141 -41.43 -5.43 -23.02
C VAL A 141 -42.49 -4.46 -23.55
N HIS A 142 -42.12 -3.19 -23.74
CA HIS A 142 -42.91 -2.20 -24.44
C HIS A 142 -42.14 -1.76 -25.69
N PRO A 143 -42.20 -2.51 -26.82
CA PRO A 143 -41.69 -1.99 -28.07
C PRO A 143 -42.45 -0.69 -28.35
N GLU A 144 -41.73 0.40 -28.63
CA GLU A 144 -42.36 1.62 -29.13
C GLU A 144 -43.33 1.24 -30.26
N PRO A 145 -44.56 1.76 -30.27
CA PRO A 145 -45.40 1.61 -31.44
C PRO A 145 -44.61 2.22 -32.60
N ILE A 146 -44.27 1.38 -33.59
CA ILE A 146 -43.73 1.84 -34.86
C ILE A 146 -44.74 2.87 -35.39
N SER A 147 -44.44 4.15 -35.20
CA SER A 147 -45.24 5.25 -35.70
C SER A 147 -45.08 5.23 -37.20
N ASN A 148 -46.02 4.57 -37.88
CA ASN A 148 -46.21 4.63 -39.33
C ASN A 148 -46.66 6.04 -39.69
N HIS A 149 -45.74 7.01 -39.64
CA HIS A 149 -45.96 8.38 -40.08
C HIS A 149 -45.05 8.78 -41.25
N ALA A 150 -44.51 7.78 -41.97
CA ALA A 150 -43.71 7.94 -43.18
C ALA A 150 -44.43 7.44 -44.46
N PHE A 151 -45.76 7.29 -44.45
CA PHE A 151 -46.54 6.92 -45.64
C PHE A 151 -47.76 7.85 -45.82
N LYS A 152 -47.53 9.15 -46.02
CA LYS A 152 -48.52 10.03 -46.70
C LYS A 152 -47.91 11.35 -47.19
N HIS A 153 -46.99 11.25 -48.12
CA HIS A 153 -46.60 12.27 -49.09
C HIS A 153 -45.77 11.46 -50.08
N ASP A 154 -46.31 10.96 -51.19
CA ASP A 154 -46.60 11.76 -52.36
C ASP A 154 -47.75 11.12 -53.17
N THR A 155 -48.78 11.92 -53.43
CA THR A 155 -49.71 11.78 -54.56
C THR A 155 -49.52 13.01 -55.42
#